data_AF-A0A930YP93-F1
#
_entry.id   AF-A0A930YP93-F1
#
_cell.length_a   1.000
_cell.length_b   1.000
_cell.length_c   1.000
_cell.angle_alpha   90.00
_cell.angle_beta   90.00
_cell.angle_gamma   90.00
#
_symmetry.space_group_name_H-M   'P 1'
#
loop_
_entity.id
_entity.type
_entity.pdbx_description
1 polymer ?
#
loop_
_entity_poly.entity_id
_entity_poly.type
_entity_poly.pdbx_seq_one_letter_code
_entity_poly.pdbx_strand_id
1 'polypeptide(L)'
;MTDELLRISGISAGTEDKPILHDINLTIGFGETHVLMGPNGAGKSTLGRVVMGDPTYNTTSGTILFDNQDITDFSPDKRSLAGIFLSYQSPVEIPGVPLYSFLRTITQMRPELKTTARNFRKRVGEISDQLELD
;
A
#
# COMPACT_ATOMS: atom_id res chain seq x y z
N MET A 1 21.59 -3.96 12.90
CA MET A 1 20.64 -3.85 11.79
C MET A 1 19.34 -3.38 12.41
N THR A 2 18.82 -2.23 11.98
CA THR A 2 17.53 -1.70 12.47
C THR A 2 16.42 -2.63 11.99
N ASP A 3 15.61 -3.13 12.92
CA ASP A 3 14.48 -4.05 12.67
C ASP A 3 13.23 -3.29 12.16
N GLU A 4 13.48 -2.23 11.37
CA GLU A 4 12.47 -1.25 10.91
C GLU A 4 11.96 -1.65 9.52
N LEU A 5 10.65 -1.82 9.38
CA LEU A 5 9.99 -2.07 8.10
C LEU A 5 9.54 -0.76 7.43
N LEU A 6 8.94 0.16 8.18
CA LEU A 6 8.49 1.46 7.67
C LEU A 6 8.99 2.57 8.59
N ARG A 7 9.60 3.59 8.01
CA ARG A 7 9.98 4.81 8.73
C ARG A 7 9.54 6.05 7.97
N ILE A 8 8.74 6.85 8.63
CA ILE A 8 8.25 8.16 8.21
C ILE A 8 8.99 9.20 9.05
N SER A 9 9.70 10.13 8.41
CA SER A 9 10.47 11.17 9.10
C SER A 9 10.06 12.55 8.60
N GLY A 10 9.44 13.35 9.46
CA GLY A 10 9.03 14.73 9.21
C GLY A 10 8.11 14.95 8.01
N ILE A 11 7.20 14.02 7.74
CA ILE A 11 6.30 14.12 6.59
C ILE A 11 5.28 15.23 6.81
N SER A 12 5.31 16.21 5.91
CA SER A 12 4.24 17.19 5.73
C SER A 12 3.66 17.02 4.34
N ALA A 13 2.33 16.95 4.24
CA ALA A 13 1.65 16.69 2.99
C ALA A 13 0.22 17.23 3.00
N GLY A 14 -0.33 17.47 1.81
CA GLY A 14 -1.67 18.00 1.64
C GLY A 14 -2.16 17.88 0.21
N THR A 15 -3.38 18.31 -0.02
CA THR A 15 -3.86 18.60 -1.38
C THR A 15 -3.34 19.96 -1.82
N GLU A 16 -3.46 20.32 -3.10
CA GLU A 16 -2.99 21.62 -3.63
C GLU A 16 -3.44 22.81 -2.76
N ASP A 17 -4.69 22.81 -2.31
CA ASP A 17 -5.28 23.93 -1.56
C ASP A 17 -5.13 23.84 -0.04
N LYS A 18 -4.67 22.70 0.51
CA LYS A 18 -4.80 22.43 1.94
C LYS A 18 -3.73 21.50 2.48
N PRO A 19 -2.80 22.02 3.30
CA PRO A 19 -1.96 21.20 4.18
C PRO A 19 -2.82 20.36 5.14
N ILE A 20 -2.50 19.07 5.30
CA ILE A 20 -3.26 18.13 6.14
C ILE A 20 -2.35 17.45 7.17
N LEU A 21 -1.18 16.98 6.74
CA LEU A 21 -0.17 16.36 7.60
C LEU A 21 0.92 17.38 7.92
N HIS A 22 1.36 17.41 9.17
CA HIS A 22 2.34 18.36 9.68
C HIS A 22 3.39 17.62 10.49
N ASP A 23 4.62 17.55 9.98
CA ASP A 23 5.79 16.97 10.67
C ASP A 23 5.53 15.58 11.29
N ILE A 24 4.92 14.68 10.51
CA ILE A 24 4.56 13.34 10.97
C ILE A 24 5.82 12.47 11.03
N ASN A 25 6.01 11.84 12.18
CA ASN A 25 7.07 10.87 12.45
C ASN A 25 6.43 9.56 12.92
N LEU A 26 6.76 8.45 12.28
CA LEU A 26 6.25 7.12 12.60
C LEU A 26 7.29 6.06 12.24
N THR A 27 7.46 5.06 13.10
CA THR A 27 8.32 3.91 12.82
C THR A 27 7.56 2.63 13.16
N ILE A 28 7.59 1.68 12.24
CA ILE A 28 6.96 0.36 12.37
C ILE A 28 8.03 -0.68 12.10
N GLY A 29 8.23 -1.61 13.04
CA GLY A 29 9.13 -2.74 12.92
C GLY A 29 8.52 -3.93 12.17
N PHE A 30 9.36 -4.91 11.83
CA PHE A 30 8.89 -6.15 11.20
C PHE A 30 7.93 -6.92 12.13
N GLY A 31 6.81 -7.39 11.57
CA GLY A 31 5.81 -8.19 12.31
C GLY A 31 4.95 -7.40 13.31
N GLU A 32 5.16 -6.08 13.43
CA GLU A 32 4.36 -5.25 14.32
C GLU A 32 2.98 -4.93 13.74
N THR A 33 2.00 -4.81 14.61
CA THR A 33 0.66 -4.30 14.28
C THR A 33 0.44 -2.99 15.02
N HIS A 34 0.17 -1.93 14.28
CA HIS A 34 -0.03 -0.58 14.82
C HIS A 34 -1.48 -0.13 14.63
N VAL A 35 -2.05 0.47 15.65
CA VAL A 35 -3.40 1.05 15.60
C VAL A 35 -3.30 2.57 15.66
N LEU A 36 -3.65 3.25 14.57
CA LEU A 36 -3.67 4.70 14.51
C LEU A 36 -5.06 5.22 14.92
N MET A 37 -5.14 5.85 16.10
CA MET A 37 -6.37 6.42 16.66
C MET A 37 -6.36 7.95 16.62
N GLY A 38 -7.56 8.55 16.56
CA GLY A 38 -7.74 10.01 16.57
C GLY A 38 -9.09 10.43 16.00
N PRO A 39 -9.50 11.69 16.21
CA PRO A 39 -10.81 12.19 15.76
C PRO A 39 -10.96 12.16 14.23
N ASN A 40 -12.20 12.25 13.74
CA ASN A 40 -12.45 12.40 12.31
C ASN A 40 -11.78 13.66 11.78
N GLY A 41 -11.13 13.55 10.62
CA GLY A 41 -10.36 14.66 10.04
C GLY A 41 -8.93 14.81 10.54
N ALA A 42 -8.46 14.02 11.51
CA ALA A 42 -7.08 14.09 12.03
C ALA A 42 -5.97 13.63 11.05
N GLY A 43 -6.29 13.40 9.77
CA GLY A 43 -5.30 12.99 8.76
C GLY A 43 -4.95 11.50 8.74
N LYS A 44 -5.60 10.64 9.53
CA LYS A 44 -5.32 9.18 9.58
C LYS A 44 -5.34 8.49 8.21
N SER A 45 -6.46 8.63 7.48
CA SER A 45 -6.60 8.07 6.13
C SER A 45 -5.69 8.76 5.13
N THR A 46 -5.41 10.06 5.33
CA THR A 46 -4.46 10.82 4.51
C THR A 46 -3.05 10.27 4.65
N LEU A 47 -2.60 9.93 5.86
CA LEU A 47 -1.30 9.32 6.10
C LEU A 47 -1.16 8.01 5.31
N GLY A 48 -2.15 7.12 5.38
CA GLY A 48 -2.14 5.87 4.60
C GLY A 48 -2.05 6.10 3.09
N ARG A 49 -2.77 7.11 2.56
CA ARG A 49 -2.72 7.48 1.14
C ARG A 49 -1.39 8.10 0.72
N VAL A 50 -0.80 8.95 1.55
CA VAL A 50 0.53 9.53 1.34
C VAL A 50 1.62 8.44 1.36
N VAL A 51 1.53 7.48 2.28
CA VAL A 51 2.44 6.31 2.30
C VAL A 51 2.26 5.44 1.04
N MET A 52 1.05 5.35 0.50
CA MET A 52 0.78 4.65 -0.76
C MET A 52 1.16 5.47 -2.01
N GLY A 53 1.54 6.74 -1.86
CA GLY A 53 1.91 7.64 -2.95
C GLY A 53 0.72 8.14 -3.80
N ASP A 54 -0.49 8.20 -3.22
CA ASP A 54 -1.70 8.70 -3.90
C ASP A 54 -1.44 10.09 -4.52
N PRO A 55 -1.57 10.25 -5.86
CA PRO A 55 -1.21 11.47 -6.57
C PRO A 55 -2.11 12.67 -6.23
N THR A 56 -3.21 12.45 -5.51
CA THR A 56 -4.06 13.53 -4.99
C THR A 56 -3.35 14.34 -3.89
N TYR A 57 -2.29 13.80 -3.29
CA TYR A 57 -1.54 14.44 -2.21
C TYR A 57 -0.11 14.74 -2.62
N ASN A 58 0.33 15.96 -2.33
CA ASN A 58 1.70 16.41 -2.53
C ASN A 58 2.45 16.40 -1.19
N THR A 59 3.56 15.67 -1.14
CA THR A 59 4.50 15.71 -0.02
C THR A 59 5.38 16.94 -0.17
N THR A 60 5.36 17.83 0.82
CA THR A 60 6.13 19.08 0.80
C THR A 60 7.43 19.00 1.57
N SER A 61 7.52 18.07 2.53
CA SER A 61 8.73 17.79 3.30
C SER A 61 8.72 16.37 3.85
N GLY A 62 9.90 15.90 4.25
CA GLY A 62 10.09 14.63 4.93
C GLY A 62 10.42 13.47 3.99
N THR A 63 10.63 12.29 4.57
CA THR A 63 11.00 11.07 3.84
C THR A 63 10.21 9.86 4.32
N ILE A 64 10.03 8.91 3.40
CA ILE A 64 9.40 7.61 3.66
C ILE A 64 10.37 6.52 3.23
N LEU A 65 10.89 5.78 4.21
CA LEU A 65 11.69 4.58 4.01
C LEU A 65 10.81 3.34 4.23
N PHE A 66 10.85 2.40 3.30
CA PHE A 66 10.22 1.09 3.42
C PHE A 66 11.26 0.01 3.12
N ASP A 67 11.47 -0.93 4.05
CA ASP A 67 12.50 -1.97 3.98
C ASP A 67 13.87 -1.43 3.55
N ASN A 68 14.34 -0.38 4.26
CA ASN A 68 15.58 0.34 3.99
C ASN A 68 15.68 1.02 2.61
N GLN A 69 14.61 1.10 1.85
CA GLN A 69 14.54 1.79 0.56
C GLN A 69 13.78 3.11 0.69
N ASP A 70 14.35 4.21 0.17
CA ASP A 70 13.63 5.47 0.05
C ASP A 70 12.60 5.37 -1.07
N ILE A 71 11.33 5.47 -0.69
CA ILE A 71 10.18 5.39 -1.59
C ILE A 71 9.47 6.74 -1.73
N THR A 72 10.02 7.83 -1.21
CA THR A 72 9.36 9.15 -1.14
C THR A 72 8.87 9.60 -2.51
N ASP A 73 9.65 9.37 -3.56
CA ASP A 73 9.31 9.75 -4.94
C ASP A 73 8.77 8.58 -5.79
N PHE A 74 8.50 7.43 -5.18
CA PHE A 74 7.95 6.29 -5.91
C PHE A 74 6.48 6.54 -6.23
N SER A 75 6.10 6.22 -7.48
CA SER A 75 4.71 6.16 -7.91
C SER A 75 3.96 5.02 -7.19
N PRO A 76 2.61 5.09 -7.09
CA PRO A 76 1.80 4.06 -6.42
C PRO A 76 2.09 2.62 -6.86
N ASP A 77 2.30 2.40 -8.16
CA ASP A 77 2.61 1.09 -8.72
C ASP A 77 3.96 0.54 -8.23
N LYS A 78 4.99 1.40 -8.16
CA LYS A 78 6.31 1.03 -7.63
C LYS A 78 6.24 0.72 -6.14
N ARG A 79 5.49 1.51 -5.36
CA ARG A 79 5.26 1.24 -3.92
C ARG A 79 4.50 -0.07 -3.72
N SER A 80 3.52 -0.36 -4.59
CA SER A 80 2.81 -1.64 -4.56
C SER A 80 3.74 -2.82 -4.84
N LEU A 81 4.59 -2.72 -5.87
CA LEU A 81 5.57 -3.74 -6.21
C LEU A 81 6.63 -3.93 -5.11
N ALA A 82 6.99 -2.87 -4.37
CA ALA A 82 7.85 -2.97 -3.19
C ALA A 82 7.22 -3.77 -2.04
N GLY A 83 5.90 -4.00 -2.06
CA GLY A 83 5.19 -4.81 -1.06
C GLY A 83 4.18 -4.04 -0.21
N ILE A 84 3.93 -2.77 -0.51
CA ILE A 84 2.95 -1.94 0.22
C ILE A 84 1.56 -2.14 -0.38
N PHE A 85 0.56 -2.33 0.49
CA PHE A 85 -0.84 -2.41 0.07
C PHE A 85 -1.71 -1.57 0.99
N LEU A 86 -2.57 -0.75 0.39
CA LEU A 86 -3.62 -0.02 1.09
C LEU A 86 -4.95 -0.70 0.81
N SER A 87 -5.56 -1.26 1.85
CA SER A 87 -6.93 -1.77 1.74
C SER A 87 -7.93 -0.61 1.73
N TYR A 88 -8.87 -0.64 0.80
CA TYR A 88 -9.93 0.36 0.69
C TYR A 88 -11.18 -0.10 1.44
N GLN A 89 -11.89 0.85 2.06
CA GLN A 89 -13.17 0.57 2.73
C GLN A 89 -14.22 -0.01 1.77
N SER A 90 -14.16 0.40 0.50
CA SER A 90 -14.95 -0.18 -0.60
C SER A 90 -14.03 -0.34 -1.80
N PRO A 91 -13.68 -1.59 -2.17
CA PRO A 91 -12.90 -1.86 -3.38
C PRO A 91 -13.64 -1.33 -4.61
N VAL A 92 -12.89 -0.71 -5.53
CA VAL A 92 -13.44 -0.26 -6.80
C VAL A 92 -13.41 -1.44 -7.78
N GLU A 93 -14.57 -1.82 -8.32
CA GLU A 93 -14.64 -2.79 -9.41
C GLU A 93 -14.23 -2.13 -10.72
N ILE A 94 -13.54 -2.88 -11.58
CA ILE A 94 -13.17 -2.44 -12.92
C ILE A 94 -14.12 -3.12 -13.91
N PRO A 95 -15.10 -2.40 -14.49
CA PRO A 95 -16.09 -3.00 -15.37
C PRO A 95 -15.44 -3.73 -16.55
N GLY A 96 -15.88 -4.96 -16.80
CA GLY A 96 -15.39 -5.79 -17.91
C GLY A 96 -14.04 -6.44 -17.68
N VAL A 97 -13.42 -6.31 -16.50
CA VAL A 97 -12.17 -7.00 -16.16
C VAL A 97 -12.44 -8.14 -15.18
N PRO A 98 -12.37 -9.41 -15.62
CA PRO A 98 -12.53 -10.54 -14.72
C PRO A 98 -11.43 -10.57 -13.64
N LEU A 99 -11.82 -10.83 -12.39
CA LEU A 99 -10.89 -10.92 -11.24
C LEU A 99 -9.72 -11.87 -11.53
N TYR A 100 -10.00 -13.03 -12.13
CA TYR A 100 -8.97 -14.00 -12.49
C TYR A 100 -7.91 -13.42 -13.44
N SER A 101 -8.33 -12.68 -14.46
CA SER A 101 -7.41 -12.03 -15.42
C SER A 101 -6.59 -10.95 -14.73
N PHE A 102 -7.21 -10.17 -13.83
CA PHE A 102 -6.53 -9.15 -13.04
C PHE A 102 -5.44 -9.74 -12.13
N LEU A 103 -5.77 -10.77 -11.35
CA LEU A 103 -4.82 -11.48 -10.49
C LEU A 103 -3.67 -12.09 -11.30
N ARG A 104 -3.97 -12.64 -12.48
CA ARG A 104 -2.94 -13.21 -13.35
C ARG A 104 -1.95 -12.14 -13.83
N THR A 105 -2.43 -10.98 -14.25
CA THR A 105 -1.57 -9.85 -14.65
C THR A 105 -0.66 -9.41 -13.50
N ILE A 106 -1.19 -9.30 -12.27
CA ILE A 106 -0.40 -8.93 -11.09
C ILE A 106 0.72 -9.95 -10.83
N THR A 107 0.41 -11.25 -10.88
CA THR A 107 1.45 -12.28 -10.67
C THR A 107 2.52 -12.30 -11.76
N GLN A 108 2.22 -11.87 -12.98
CA GLN A 108 3.22 -11.77 -14.05
C GLN A 108 4.20 -10.61 -13.84
N MET A 109 3.75 -9.54 -13.20
CA MET A 109 4.58 -8.37 -12.84
C MET A 109 5.50 -8.64 -11.65
N ARG A 110 5.28 -9.74 -10.92
CA ARG A 110 6.00 -10.12 -9.70
C ARG A 110 6.82 -11.40 -9.95
N PRO A 111 8.12 -11.30 -10.26
CA PRO A 111 8.97 -12.46 -10.58
C PRO A 111 8.91 -13.59 -9.54
N GLU A 112 8.81 -13.23 -8.27
CA GLU A 112 8.71 -14.13 -7.12
C GLU A 112 7.39 -14.92 -7.07
N LEU A 113 6.34 -14.44 -7.74
CA LEU A 113 5.04 -15.11 -7.84
C LEU A 113 4.83 -15.84 -9.17
N LYS A 114 5.78 -15.77 -10.10
CA LYS A 114 5.66 -16.44 -11.40
C LYS A 114 5.54 -17.94 -11.21
N THR A 115 4.50 -18.51 -11.79
CA THR A 115 4.20 -19.94 -11.66
C THR A 115 3.47 -20.47 -12.88
N THR A 116 3.30 -21.79 -12.96
CA THR A 116 2.56 -22.43 -14.05
C THR A 116 1.07 -22.09 -13.95
N ALA A 117 0.36 -22.09 -15.09
CA ALA A 117 -1.08 -21.81 -15.10
C ALA A 117 -1.88 -22.76 -14.18
N ARG A 118 -1.43 -24.02 -14.06
CA ARG A 118 -2.03 -25.01 -13.14
C ARG A 118 -1.87 -24.60 -11.68
N ASN A 119 -0.65 -24.22 -11.27
CA ASN A 119 -0.37 -23.82 -9.90
C ASN A 119 -1.06 -22.51 -9.55
N PHE A 120 -1.11 -21.56 -10.48
CA PHE A 120 -1.86 -20.31 -10.32
C PHE A 120 -3.34 -20.58 -10.05
N ARG A 121 -4.00 -21.40 -10.88
CA ARG A 121 -5.41 -21.79 -10.66
C ARG A 121 -5.63 -22.47 -9.32
N LYS A 122 -4.74 -23.40 -8.95
CA LYS A 122 -4.81 -24.08 -7.65
C LYS A 122 -4.74 -23.07 -6.50
N ARG A 123 -3.78 -22.14 -6.56
CA ARG A 123 -3.57 -21.12 -5.53
C ARG A 123 -4.75 -20.16 -5.41
N VAL A 124 -5.32 -19.73 -6.53
CA VAL A 124 -6.52 -18.87 -6.53
C VAL A 124 -7.69 -19.62 -5.89
N GLY A 125 -7.92 -20.88 -6.27
CA GLY A 125 -8.98 -21.71 -5.67
C GLY A 125 -8.82 -21.87 -4.15
N GLU A 126 -7.61 -22.22 -3.69
CA GLU A 126 -7.31 -22.35 -2.25
C GLU A 126 -7.61 -21.06 -1.45
N ILE A 127 -7.30 -19.89 -2.03
CA ILE A 127 -7.56 -18.59 -1.39
C ILE A 127 -9.05 -18.26 -1.45
N SER A 128 -9.73 -18.53 -2.57
CA SER A 128 -11.19 -18.35 -2.70
C SER A 128 -11.94 -19.17 -1.66
N ASP A 129 -11.56 -20.43 -1.45
CA ASP A 129 -12.15 -21.31 -0.43
C ASP A 129 -11.91 -20.76 0.99
N GLN A 130 -10.70 -20.26 1.28
CA GLN A 130 -10.36 -19.67 2.58
C GLN A 130 -11.13 -18.38 2.88
N LEU A 131 -11.44 -17.61 1.84
CA LEU A 131 -12.17 -16.35 1.94
C LEU A 131 -13.68 -16.53 1.80
N GLU A 132 -14.16 -17.77 1.66
CA GLU A 132 -15.57 -18.10 1.47
C GLU A 132 -16.20 -17.31 0.29
N LEU A 133 -15.44 -17.22 -0.82
CA LEU A 133 -15.91 -16.58 -2.05
C LEU A 133 -16.71 -17.58 -2.88
N ASP A 134 -17.96 -17.22 -3.20
CA ASP A 134 -18.86 -17.98 -4.10
C ASP A 134 -18.36 -18.06 -5.56
#